data_AF-A0A367LUU4-F1
#
_entry.id   AF-A0A367LUU4-F1
#
_cell.length_a   1.000
_cell.length_b   1.000
_cell.length_c   1.000
_cell.angle_alpha   90.00
_cell.angle_beta   90.00
_cell.angle_gamma   90.00
#
_symmetry.space_group_name_H-M   'P 1'
#
loop_
_entity.id
_entity.type
_entity.pdbx_description
1 polymer ?
#
loop_
_entity_poly.entity_id
_entity_poly.type
_entity_poly.pdbx_seq_one_letter_code
_entity_poly.pdbx_strand_id
1 'polypeptide(L)'
;LKDHSFALTLLDGLSSREEVVLAALGAALGAIPHFGGSAGDDRHLTHTHVYHQGQFHTGAAVVVLVNTWLDFEVFTTHHVVPRAEKLVVTRADSGSRRV
;
A
#
# COMPACT_ATOMS: atom_id res chain seq x y z
N LEU A 1 -18.68 -15.49 8.65
CA LEU A 1 -17.99 -14.82 9.79
C LEU A 1 -16.49 -14.77 9.56
N LYS A 2 -15.84 -15.88 9.16
CA LYS A 2 -14.70 -15.74 8.22
C LYS A 2 -15.24 -15.02 6.98
N ASP A 3 -14.48 -14.08 6.42
CA ASP A 3 -14.77 -13.28 5.21
C ASP A 3 -15.55 -11.96 5.38
N HIS A 4 -15.73 -11.46 6.61
CA HIS A 4 -16.42 -10.18 6.88
C HIS A 4 -15.49 -9.02 7.26
N SER A 5 -14.18 -9.20 7.06
CA SER A 5 -13.18 -8.20 7.44
C SER A 5 -12.20 -7.91 6.33
N PHE A 6 -11.79 -6.66 6.20
CA PHE A 6 -10.66 -6.24 5.40
C PHE A 6 -9.85 -5.17 6.14
N ALA A 7 -8.58 -5.04 5.78
CA ALA A 7 -7.72 -3.99 6.28
C ALA A 7 -7.41 -2.96 5.18
N LEU A 8 -7.54 -1.68 5.52
CA LEU A 8 -7.08 -0.55 4.73
C LEU A 8 -5.82 0.04 5.38
N THR A 9 -4.74 0.16 4.61
CA THR A 9 -3.49 0.78 5.08
C THR A 9 -3.21 2.09 4.35
N LEU A 10 -2.98 3.16 5.10
CA LEU A 10 -2.51 4.45 4.58
C LEU A 10 -1.10 4.68 5.11
N LEU A 11 -0.13 4.85 4.22
CA LEU A 11 1.26 5.06 4.59
C LEU A 11 1.72 6.47 4.26
N ASP A 12 2.63 6.99 5.08
CA ASP A 12 3.45 8.11 4.72
C ASP A 12 4.58 7.64 3.76
N GLY A 13 4.49 8.02 2.47
CA GLY A 13 5.25 7.48 1.34
C GLY A 13 6.74 7.84 1.27
N LEU A 14 7.27 8.49 2.28
CA LEU A 14 8.71 8.79 2.37
C LEU A 14 9.49 7.83 3.26
N SER A 15 8.80 6.91 3.93
CA SER A 15 9.49 5.81 4.56
C SER A 15 9.86 4.78 3.48
N SER A 16 11.16 4.62 3.20
CA SER A 16 11.71 3.54 2.34
C SER A 16 11.40 2.11 2.85
N ARG A 17 10.55 2.00 3.87
CA ARG A 17 10.15 0.80 4.60
C ARG A 17 8.72 0.36 4.28
N GLU A 18 8.01 1.06 3.39
CA GLU A 18 6.64 0.73 3.00
C GLU A 18 6.47 -0.76 2.67
N GLU A 19 7.38 -1.33 1.88
CA GLU A 19 7.37 -2.75 1.52
C GLU A 19 7.56 -3.69 2.72
N VAL A 20 8.41 -3.31 3.69
CA VAL A 20 8.64 -4.08 4.93
C VAL A 20 7.41 -4.02 5.83
N VAL A 21 6.77 -2.85 5.94
CA VAL A 21 5.54 -2.66 6.71
C VAL A 21 4.40 -3.46 6.10
N LEU A 22 4.20 -3.38 4.79
CA LEU A 22 3.19 -4.13 4.06
C LEU A 22 3.43 -5.64 4.17
N ALA A 23 4.67 -6.11 4.08
CA ALA A 23 5.02 -7.52 4.26
C ALA A 23 4.72 -8.00 5.69
N ALA A 24 5.08 -7.22 6.71
CA ALA A 24 4.78 -7.54 8.10
C ALA A 24 3.27 -7.56 8.38
N LEU A 25 2.52 -6.60 7.82
CA LEU A 25 1.07 -6.57 7.92
C LEU A 25 0.43 -7.77 7.22
N GLY A 26 0.89 -8.14 6.02
CA GLY A 26 0.42 -9.32 5.31
C GLY A 26 0.63 -10.60 6.13
N ALA A 27 1.79 -10.76 6.76
CA ALA A 27 2.07 -11.90 7.63
C ALA A 27 1.18 -11.90 8.89
N ALA A 28 0.92 -10.73 9.48
CA ALA A 28 0.11 -10.61 10.70
C ALA A 28 -1.40 -10.77 10.46
N LEU A 29 -1.91 -10.27 9.32
CA LEU A 29 -3.33 -10.32 8.95
C LEU A 29 -3.76 -11.70 8.46
N GLY A 30 -2.82 -12.54 8.02
CA GLY A 30 -3.08 -13.91 7.59
C GLY A 30 -4.03 -13.94 6.39
N ALA A 31 -5.26 -14.40 6.61
CA ALA A 31 -6.27 -14.55 5.56
C ALA A 31 -7.15 -13.30 5.35
N ILE A 32 -6.98 -12.25 6.16
CA ILE A 32 -7.77 -11.02 6.01
C ILE A 32 -7.27 -10.25 4.78
N PRO A 33 -8.13 -9.97 3.77
CA PRO A 33 -7.76 -9.14 2.64
C PRO A 33 -7.24 -7.78 3.09
N HIS A 34 -6.15 -7.34 2.46
CA HIS A 34 -5.50 -6.08 2.78
C HIS A 34 -5.21 -5.30 1.49
N PHE A 35 -5.50 -4.01 1.52
CA PHE A 35 -5.17 -3.08 0.46
C PHE A 35 -4.85 -1.71 1.05
N GLY A 36 -4.27 -0.82 0.24
CA GLY A 36 -3.83 0.45 0.75
C GLY A 36 -3.11 1.28 -0.29
N GLY A 37 -2.58 2.41 0.18
CA GLY A 37 -1.80 3.31 -0.65
C GLY A 37 -0.93 4.24 0.18
N SER A 38 0.09 4.77 -0.48
CA SER A 38 0.94 5.82 0.05
C SER A 38 0.33 7.20 -0.17
N ALA A 39 0.54 8.09 0.77
CA ALA A 39 0.38 9.52 0.54
C ALA A 39 1.42 9.99 -0.48
N GLY A 40 1.01 10.89 -1.39
CA GLY A 40 1.88 11.56 -2.35
C GLY A 40 1.82 13.08 -2.17
N ASP A 41 2.87 13.79 -2.58
CA ASP A 41 3.04 15.24 -2.37
C ASP A 41 3.37 16.00 -3.67
N ASP A 42 2.52 15.84 -4.69
CA ASP A 42 2.54 16.65 -5.92
C ASP A 42 3.93 16.85 -6.57
N ARG A 43 4.70 15.76 -6.62
CA ARG A 43 5.99 15.58 -7.34
C ARG A 43 7.26 15.98 -6.60
N HIS A 44 7.20 16.48 -5.38
CA HIS A 44 8.42 16.86 -4.65
C HIS A 44 8.96 15.79 -3.68
N LEU A 45 8.19 14.74 -3.36
CA LEU A 45 8.54 13.62 -2.46
C LEU A 45 9.43 14.08 -1.29
N THR A 46 9.06 15.18 -0.66
CA THR A 46 9.79 15.82 0.44
C THR A 46 9.03 15.72 1.75
N HIS A 47 7.70 15.80 1.74
CA HIS A 47 6.88 15.59 2.95
C HIS A 47 5.48 15.04 2.64
N THR A 48 5.30 13.73 2.80
CA THR A 48 3.99 13.08 2.78
C THR A 48 3.46 12.92 4.22
N HIS A 49 2.14 12.78 4.37
CA HIS A 49 1.50 12.77 5.69
C HIS A 49 0.30 11.83 5.69
N VAL A 50 -0.01 11.27 6.86
CA VAL A 50 -1.28 10.58 7.12
C VAL A 50 -2.08 11.33 8.19
N TYR A 51 -3.39 11.46 8.01
CA TYR A 51 -4.26 12.12 8.98
C TYR A 51 -4.93 11.09 9.88
N HIS A 52 -4.83 11.28 11.20
CA HIS A 52 -5.46 10.43 12.19
C HIS A 52 -5.75 11.22 13.47
N GLN A 53 -6.97 11.08 14.00
CA GLN A 53 -7.42 11.69 15.25
C GLN A 53 -7.18 13.22 15.35
N GLY A 54 -7.54 13.97 14.30
CA GLY A 54 -7.44 15.43 14.35
C GLY A 54 -6.07 16.00 13.95
N GLN A 55 -5.08 15.14 13.64
CA GLN A 55 -3.70 15.56 13.42
C GLN A 55 -3.08 14.89 12.21
N PHE A 56 -2.12 15.59 11.59
CA PHE A 56 -1.26 15.06 10.53
C PHE A 56 0.01 14.45 11.15
N HIS A 57 0.38 13.27 10.67
CA HIS A 57 1.53 12.51 11.14
C HIS A 57 2.48 12.22 9.99
N THR A 58 3.78 12.29 10.28
CA THR A 58 4.88 11.88 9.39
C THR A 58 5.59 10.65 9.96
N GLY A 59 6.22 9.84 9.11
CA GLY A 59 6.87 8.58 9.47
C GLY A 59 5.89 7.55 10.03
N ALA A 60 4.61 7.64 9.68
CA ALA A 60 3.53 6.89 10.29
C ALA A 60 2.72 6.09 9.25
N ALA A 61 2.02 5.08 9.73
CA ALA A 61 1.01 4.34 8.98
C ALA A 61 -0.28 4.25 9.79
N VAL A 62 -1.41 4.39 9.11
CA VAL A 62 -2.74 4.17 9.68
C VAL A 62 -3.27 2.86 9.11
N VAL A 63 -3.60 1.92 9.99
CA VAL A 63 -4.24 0.65 9.62
C VAL A 63 -5.66 0.66 10.16
N VAL A 64 -6.62 0.53 9.26
CA VAL A 64 -8.05 0.45 9.60
C VAL A 64 -8.52 -0.96 9.35
N LEU A 65 -8.91 -1.66 10.41
CA LEU A 65 -9.58 -2.95 10.31
C LEU A 65 -11.08 -2.73 10.29
N VAL A 66 -11.71 -3.05 9.17
CA VAL A 66 -13.16 -2.99 9.02
C VAL A 66 -13.72 -4.38 9.24
N ASN A 67 -14.78 -4.49 10.05
CA ASN A 67 -15.61 -5.68 10.15
C ASN A 67 -17.06 -5.27 9.88
N THR A 68 -17.70 -5.93 8.92
CA THR A 68 -19.05 -5.57 8.46
C THR A 68 -19.85 -6.81 8.13
N TRP A 69 -21.17 -6.75 8.33
CA TRP A 69 -22.06 -7.88 8.05
C TRP A 69 -22.45 -7.93 6.56
N LEU A 70 -22.08 -6.89 5.81
CA LEU A 70 -22.27 -6.79 4.37
C LEU A 70 -21.19 -7.57 3.62
N ASP A 71 -21.56 -8.08 2.45
CA ASP A 71 -20.59 -8.62 1.50
C ASP A 71 -19.73 -7.49 0.93
N PHE A 72 -18.46 -7.78 0.68
CA PHE A 72 -17.52 -6.86 0.05
C PHE A 72 -16.55 -7.62 -0.87
N GLU A 73 -15.96 -6.89 -1.81
CA GLU A 73 -14.92 -7.40 -2.68
C GLU A 73 -13.82 -6.34 -2.82
N VAL A 74 -12.57 -6.77 -2.66
CA VAL A 74 -11.40 -5.93 -2.96
C VAL A 74 -11.03 -6.18 -4.41
N PHE A 75 -11.17 -5.16 -5.25
CA PHE A 75 -10.79 -5.22 -6.67
C PHE A 75 -9.74 -4.17 -6.99
N THR A 76 -8.94 -4.43 -8.02
CA THR A 76 -7.93 -3.49 -8.52
C THR A 76 -8.21 -3.19 -9.99
N THR A 77 -8.09 -1.92 -10.37
CA THR A 77 -8.15 -1.48 -11.76
C THR A 77 -6.83 -0.81 -12.14
N HIS A 78 -6.38 -1.05 -13.36
CA HIS A 78 -5.18 -0.42 -13.89
C HIS A 78 -5.50 0.23 -15.23
N HIS A 79 -4.98 1.44 -15.45
CA HIS A 79 -5.13 2.16 -16.72
C HIS A 79 -4.14 1.68 -17.80
N VAL A 80 -3.40 0.60 -17.52
CA VAL A 80 -2.36 0.07 -18.40
C VAL A 80 -2.98 -0.90 -19.39
N VAL A 81 -2.84 -0.60 -20.68
CA VAL A 81 -3.17 -1.53 -21.76
C VAL A 81 -1.99 -2.48 -21.97
N PRO A 82 -2.20 -3.81 -21.95
CA PRO A 82 -1.15 -4.79 -22.23
C PRO A 82 -0.51 -4.52 -23.59
N ARG A 83 0.83 -4.49 -23.65
CA ARG A 83 1.56 -4.46 -24.93
C ARG A 83 1.89 -5.88 -25.39
N ALA A 84 1.97 -6.10 -26.70
CA ALA A 84 2.39 -7.37 -27.27
C ALA A 84 3.86 -7.72 -26.93
N GLU A 85 4.67 -6.70 -26.69
CA GLU A 85 6.08 -6.81 -26.35
C GLU A 85 6.25 -7.02 -24.84
N LYS A 86 7.04 -8.04 -24.47
CA LYS A 86 7.35 -8.33 -23.08
C LYS A 86 8.47 -7.41 -22.58
N LEU A 87 8.21 -6.65 -21.51
CA LEU A 87 9.27 -6.00 -20.75
C LEU A 87 10.04 -7.07 -19.96
N VAL A 88 11.32 -7.25 -20.27
CA VAL A 88 12.21 -8.18 -19.56
C VAL A 88 13.28 -7.37 -18.85
N VAL A 89 13.34 -7.48 -17.52
CA VAL A 89 14.41 -6.89 -16.72
C VAL A 89 15.67 -7.73 -16.94
N THR A 90 16.64 -7.20 -17.67
CA THR A 90 17.92 -7.88 -17.97
C THR A 90 19.00 -7.57 -16.95
N ARG A 91 18.89 -6.44 -16.24
CA ARG A 91 19.77 -6.02 -15.15
C ARG A 91 19.02 -5.02 -14.26
N ALA A 92 19.25 -5.10 -12.96
CA ALA A 92 18.77 -4.12 -11.99
C ALA A 92 19.80 -3.98 -10.86
N ASP A 93 20.00 -2.77 -10.38
CA ASP A 93 20.72 -2.51 -9.12
C ASP A 93 19.69 -2.28 -8.02
N SER A 94 19.43 -3.31 -7.23
CA SER A 94 18.48 -3.28 -6.13
C SER A 94 18.90 -2.37 -4.99
N GLY A 95 20.21 -2.15 -4.80
CA GLY A 95 20.75 -1.30 -3.74
C GLY A 95 20.48 0.18 -3.99
N SER A 96 20.62 0.62 -5.24
CA SER A 96 20.35 2.01 -5.64
C SER A 96 18.96 2.26 -6.24
N ARG A 97 18.14 1.20 -6.41
CA ARG A 97 16.82 1.23 -7.06
C ARG A 97 16.87 1.81 -8.48
N ARG A 98 17.86 1.40 -9.28
CA ARG A 98 18.03 1.82 -10.68
C ARG A 98 18.01 0.61 -11.63
N VAL A 99 17.50 0.82 -12.84
CA VAL A 99 17.46 -0.16 -13.95
C VAL A 99 18.50 0.15 -15.01
#